data_AF-A0A7Z2PXX3-F1
#
_entry.id   AF-A0A7Z2PXX3-F1
#
_cell.length_a   1.000
_cell.length_b   1.000
_cell.length_c   1.000
_cell.angle_alpha   90.00
_cell.angle_beta   90.00
_cell.angle_gamma   90.00
#
_symmetry.space_group_name_H-M   'P 1'
#
loop_
_entity.id
_entity.type
_entity.pdbx_description
1 polymer ?
#
loop_
_entity_poly.entity_id
_entity_poly.type
_entity_poly.pdbx_seq_one_letter_code
_entity_poly.pdbx_strand_id
1 'polypeptide(L)'
;MKPGLWLLLGLVIGSIAGWYARGLTVPDVRASTNFRFNDKLTDPQLPYLSAKGSWRGANLANKVNTVDIICDASERNCDLYQADVMSLSDQPWLSSYSKSFRITKLDAQSVVAEALPDVCVRQTLTFDRIAKAVTMVRTKINREDACSIVQDAPVTLYLGEPLR
;
A
#
# COMPACT_ATOMS: atom_id res chain seq x y z
N MET A 1 41.18 2.98 18.92
CA MET A 1 39.98 2.16 18.56
C MET A 1 40.32 1.37 17.30
N LYS A 2 40.10 0.04 17.29
CA LYS A 2 40.68 -0.87 16.29
C LYS A 2 39.91 -0.82 14.95
N PRO A 3 40.59 -0.72 13.79
CA PRO A 3 39.95 -0.60 12.46
C PRO A 3 39.10 -1.83 12.06
N GLY A 4 39.35 -3.00 12.66
CA GLY A 4 38.53 -4.20 12.45
C GLY A 4 37.08 -4.07 12.96
N LEU A 5 36.82 -3.19 13.94
CA LEU A 5 35.47 -2.99 14.48
C LEU A 5 34.56 -2.26 13.47
N TRP A 6 35.13 -1.37 12.64
CA TRP A 6 34.39 -0.62 11.62
C TRP A 6 34.01 -1.50 10.42
N LEU A 7 34.88 -2.43 10.03
CA LEU A 7 34.60 -3.39 8.95
C LEU A 7 33.50 -4.38 9.33
N LEU A 8 33.48 -4.85 10.59
CA LEU A 8 32.41 -5.70 11.10
C LEU A 8 31.08 -4.95 11.19
N LEU A 9 31.07 -3.69 11.63
CA LEU A 9 29.86 -2.86 11.60
C LEU A 9 29.32 -2.67 10.18
N GLY A 10 30.20 -2.42 9.21
CA GLY A 10 29.82 -2.25 7.80
C GLY A 10 29.18 -3.50 7.20
N LEU A 11 29.68 -4.69 7.54
CA LEU A 11 29.11 -5.96 7.09
C LEU A 11 27.74 -6.25 7.73
N VAL A 12 27.55 -5.93 9.02
CA VAL A 12 26.26 -6.11 9.71
C VAL A 12 25.22 -5.15 9.14
N ILE A 13 25.57 -3.89 8.89
CA ILE A 13 24.63 -2.91 8.31
C ILE A 13 24.29 -3.28 6.85
N GLY A 14 25.27 -3.67 6.05
CA GLY A 14 25.06 -4.07 4.65
C GLY A 14 24.21 -5.34 4.49
N SER A 15 24.33 -6.30 5.41
CA SER A 15 23.52 -7.53 5.39
C SER A 15 22.08 -7.30 5.86
N ILE A 16 21.85 -6.43 6.85
CA ILE A 16 20.50 -6.05 7.29
C ILE A 16 19.79 -5.25 6.18
N ALA A 17 20.45 -4.25 5.59
CA ALA A 17 19.88 -3.47 4.49
C ALA A 17 19.62 -4.34 3.24
N GLY A 18 20.52 -5.26 2.93
CA GLY A 18 20.36 -6.21 1.83
C GLY A 18 19.19 -7.18 2.00
N TRP A 19 18.85 -7.57 3.23
CA TRP A 19 17.68 -8.40 3.52
C TRP A 19 16.36 -7.63 3.41
N TYR A 20 16.30 -6.39 3.90
CA TYR A 20 15.13 -5.53 3.70
C TYR A 20 14.88 -5.24 2.21
N ALA A 21 15.93 -5.03 1.43
CA ALA A 21 15.82 -4.84 -0.02
C ALA A 21 15.43 -6.14 -0.76
N ARG A 22 15.91 -7.31 -0.31
CA ARG A 22 15.60 -8.60 -0.96
C ARG A 22 14.10 -8.92 -0.98
N GLY A 23 13.37 -8.60 0.11
CA GLY A 23 11.92 -8.77 0.17
C GLY A 23 11.14 -7.94 -0.86
N LEU A 24 11.70 -6.81 -1.30
CA LEU A 24 11.13 -5.94 -2.36
C LEU A 24 11.51 -6.40 -3.78
N THR A 25 12.54 -7.23 -3.92
CA THR A 25 13.07 -7.64 -5.24
C THR A 25 12.53 -8.96 -5.77
N VAL A 26 11.86 -9.77 -4.95
CA VAL A 26 11.24 -11.03 -5.41
C VAL A 26 9.82 -10.70 -5.91
N PRO A 27 9.54 -10.86 -7.22
CA PRO A 27 8.18 -10.70 -7.73
C PRO A 27 7.29 -11.77 -7.09
N ASP A 28 6.30 -11.38 -6.30
CA ASP A 28 5.23 -12.29 -5.92
C ASP A 28 4.33 -12.52 -7.14
N VAL A 29 4.56 -13.65 -7.81
CA VAL A 29 3.88 -14.04 -9.04
C VAL A 29 2.36 -14.05 -8.85
N ARG A 30 1.85 -14.38 -7.65
CA ARG A 30 0.40 -14.45 -7.37
C ARG A 30 -0.27 -13.09 -7.29
N ALA A 31 0.46 -12.07 -6.83
CA ALA A 31 -0.03 -10.70 -6.79
C ALA A 31 0.07 -10.02 -8.18
N SER A 32 1.00 -10.46 -9.03
CA SER A 32 1.20 -9.89 -10.37
C SER A 32 0.18 -10.36 -11.41
N THR A 33 -0.29 -11.62 -11.33
CA THR A 33 -1.14 -12.22 -12.38
C THR A 33 -2.58 -11.72 -12.39
N ASN A 34 -3.06 -11.14 -11.29
CA ASN A 34 -4.43 -10.64 -11.17
C ASN A 34 -4.52 -9.11 -11.04
N PHE A 35 -3.39 -8.41 -11.20
CA PHE A 35 -3.39 -6.96 -11.13
C PHE A 35 -4.04 -6.35 -12.39
N ARG A 36 -4.96 -5.40 -12.18
CA ARG A 36 -5.58 -4.60 -13.25
C ARG A 36 -5.52 -3.14 -12.86
N PHE A 37 -5.18 -2.30 -13.82
CA PHE A 37 -5.21 -0.85 -13.70
C PHE A 37 -5.96 -0.28 -14.90
N ASN A 38 -6.99 0.51 -14.65
CA ASN A 38 -7.82 1.10 -15.69
C ASN A 38 -7.89 2.60 -15.49
N ASP A 39 -7.29 3.35 -16.41
CA ASP A 39 -7.32 4.80 -16.45
C ASP A 39 -8.27 5.27 -17.55
N LYS A 40 -9.39 5.84 -17.12
CA LYS A 40 -10.41 6.45 -17.96
C LYS A 40 -10.62 7.91 -17.63
N LEU A 41 -9.66 8.58 -16.99
CA LEU A 41 -9.80 9.99 -16.59
C LEU A 41 -9.97 10.95 -17.78
N THR A 42 -9.60 10.53 -18.99
CA THR A 42 -9.82 11.30 -20.23
C THR A 42 -11.15 10.99 -20.90
N ASP A 43 -11.93 10.04 -20.39
CA ASP A 43 -13.25 9.71 -20.90
C ASP A 43 -14.26 10.79 -20.47
N PRO A 44 -14.88 11.52 -21.41
CA PRO A 44 -15.79 12.61 -21.07
C PRO A 44 -17.15 12.13 -20.53
N GLN A 45 -17.49 10.84 -20.68
CA GLN A 45 -18.75 10.30 -20.19
C GLN A 45 -18.60 9.66 -18.81
N LEU A 46 -17.48 9.00 -18.55
CA LEU A 46 -17.22 8.27 -17.30
C LEU A 46 -15.74 8.43 -16.89
N PRO A 47 -15.34 9.57 -16.29
CA PRO A 47 -13.97 9.80 -15.88
C PRO A 47 -13.64 9.08 -14.57
N TYR A 48 -13.09 7.86 -14.67
CA TYR A 48 -12.69 7.08 -13.49
C TYR A 48 -11.27 6.52 -13.60
N LEU A 49 -10.74 6.11 -12.44
CA LEU A 49 -9.51 5.37 -12.32
C LEU A 49 -9.77 4.17 -11.42
N SER A 50 -9.35 2.97 -11.79
CA SER A 50 -9.48 1.81 -10.92
C SER A 50 -8.25 0.92 -10.89
N ALA A 51 -8.03 0.28 -9.75
CA ALA A 51 -6.95 -0.66 -9.55
C ALA A 51 -7.46 -1.86 -8.74
N LYS A 52 -7.18 -3.06 -9.22
CA LYS A 52 -7.58 -4.31 -8.57
C LYS A 52 -6.38 -5.23 -8.45
N GLY A 53 -6.24 -5.91 -7.32
CA GLY A 53 -5.15 -6.87 -7.12
C GLY A 53 -4.98 -7.27 -5.66
N SER A 54 -3.74 -7.60 -5.30
CA SER A 54 -3.34 -8.03 -3.95
C SER A 54 -2.22 -7.11 -3.46
N TRP A 55 -2.34 -6.55 -2.25
CA TRP A 55 -1.28 -5.70 -1.70
C TRP A 55 0.03 -6.47 -1.59
N ARG A 56 1.14 -5.78 -1.85
CA ARG A 56 2.50 -6.19 -1.54
C ARG A 56 3.14 -5.18 -0.60
N GLY A 57 4.22 -5.55 0.09
CA GLY A 57 4.91 -4.67 1.04
C GLY A 57 4.78 -5.17 2.49
N ALA A 58 5.34 -4.39 3.42
CA ALA A 58 5.42 -4.61 4.87
C ALA A 58 4.81 -5.92 5.40
N ASN A 59 5.64 -6.96 5.66
CA ASN A 59 5.29 -8.23 6.32
C ASN A 59 3.80 -8.56 6.34
N LEU A 60 3.16 -8.61 5.17
CA LEU A 60 1.74 -8.87 5.06
C LEU A 60 1.52 -10.28 5.60
N ALA A 61 0.91 -10.37 6.78
CA ALA A 61 0.65 -11.63 7.46
C ALA A 61 -0.28 -12.55 6.64
N ASN A 62 -0.94 -12.01 5.61
CA ASN A 62 -1.96 -12.70 4.85
C ASN A 62 -1.69 -12.67 3.34
N LYS A 63 -1.58 -13.87 2.75
CA LYS A 63 -1.33 -14.09 1.32
C LYS A 63 -2.59 -14.07 0.46
N VAL A 64 -3.77 -14.01 1.08
CA VAL A 64 -5.07 -13.99 0.39
C VAL A 64 -5.77 -12.67 0.74
N ASN A 65 -5.32 -11.61 0.08
CA ASN A 65 -5.94 -10.29 0.10
C ASN A 65 -6.42 -9.93 -1.31
N THR A 66 -7.69 -9.57 -1.46
CA THR A 66 -8.20 -8.99 -2.71
C THR A 66 -8.57 -7.55 -2.43
N VAL A 67 -8.08 -6.65 -3.28
CA VAL A 67 -8.27 -5.22 -3.19
C VAL A 67 -8.88 -4.74 -4.49
N ASP A 68 -9.89 -3.89 -4.39
CA ASP A 68 -10.50 -3.17 -5.49
C ASP A 68 -10.58 -1.69 -5.08
N ILE A 69 -10.02 -0.80 -5.88
CA ILE A 69 -10.03 0.63 -5.64
C ILE A 69 -10.64 1.31 -6.85
N ILE A 70 -11.66 2.13 -6.63
CA ILE A 70 -12.36 2.86 -7.67
C ILE A 70 -12.35 4.34 -7.30
N CYS A 71 -11.79 5.17 -8.16
CA CYS A 71 -11.79 6.61 -8.06
C CYS A 71 -12.73 7.21 -9.09
N ASP A 72 -13.74 7.93 -8.63
CA ASP A 72 -14.58 8.78 -9.47
C ASP A 72 -14.05 10.21 -9.41
N ALA A 73 -13.57 10.70 -10.55
CA ALA A 73 -13.02 12.06 -10.63
C ALA A 73 -14.11 13.14 -10.50
N SER A 74 -15.35 12.82 -10.87
CA SER A 74 -16.50 13.71 -10.77
C SER A 74 -16.88 13.95 -9.32
N GLU A 75 -16.85 12.90 -8.50
CA GLU A 75 -17.12 12.97 -7.06
C GLU A 75 -15.89 13.34 -6.23
N ARG A 76 -14.71 13.39 -6.86
CA ARG A 76 -13.40 13.64 -6.23
C ARG A 76 -13.11 12.68 -5.08
N ASN A 77 -13.51 11.43 -5.21
CA ASN A 77 -13.32 10.40 -4.19
C ASN A 77 -12.77 9.10 -4.78
N CYS A 78 -12.11 8.32 -3.94
CA CYS A 78 -11.69 6.95 -4.20
C CYS A 78 -12.21 6.04 -3.10
N ASP A 79 -12.89 4.97 -3.45
CA ASP A 79 -13.33 3.94 -2.53
C ASP A 79 -12.46 2.70 -2.68
N LEU A 80 -11.92 2.24 -1.55
CA LEU A 80 -11.18 1.00 -1.42
C LEU A 80 -12.09 -0.04 -0.80
N TYR A 81 -12.12 -1.22 -1.42
CA TYR A 81 -12.74 -2.43 -0.90
C TYR A 81 -11.67 -3.52 -0.80
N GLN A 82 -11.59 -4.16 0.36
CA GLN A 82 -10.63 -5.20 0.64
C GLN A 82 -11.31 -6.39 1.30
N ALA A 83 -10.89 -7.59 0.91
CA ALA A 83 -11.30 -8.84 1.53
C ALA A 83 -10.06 -9.67 1.86
N ASP A 84 -9.97 -10.13 3.10
CA ASP A 84 -8.85 -10.91 3.65
C ASP A 84 -9.36 -12.17 4.33
N VAL A 85 -8.65 -13.30 4.21
CA VAL A 85 -8.98 -14.52 4.97
C VAL A 85 -8.14 -14.57 6.25
N MET A 86 -8.71 -14.22 7.40
CA MET A 86 -8.00 -14.21 8.67
C MET A 86 -8.12 -15.56 9.38
N SER A 87 -7.03 -16.02 10.01
CA SER A 87 -7.04 -17.18 10.90
C SER A 87 -6.37 -16.75 12.21
N LEU A 88 -7.19 -16.25 13.13
CA LEU A 88 -6.78 -15.93 14.50
C LEU A 88 -7.14 -17.08 15.47
N SER A 89 -7.84 -18.11 14.97
CA SER A 89 -8.30 -19.32 15.66
C SER A 89 -8.28 -20.52 14.69
N ASP A 90 -8.63 -21.72 15.16
CA ASP A 90 -8.65 -22.98 14.39
C ASP A 90 -9.57 -22.98 13.16
N GLN A 91 -10.32 -21.91 12.89
CA GLN A 91 -11.18 -21.77 11.72
C GLN A 91 -10.88 -20.45 10.96
N PRO A 92 -10.69 -20.51 9.63
CA PRO A 92 -10.54 -19.31 8.82
C PRO A 92 -11.86 -18.55 8.73
N TRP A 93 -11.80 -17.22 8.81
CA TRP A 93 -12.95 -16.36 8.57
C TRP A 93 -12.61 -15.28 7.55
N LEU A 94 -13.63 -14.85 6.79
CA LEU A 94 -13.50 -13.80 5.80
C LEU A 94 -13.71 -12.44 6.48
N SER A 95 -12.69 -11.60 6.44
CA SER A 95 -12.74 -10.21 6.86
C SER A 95 -12.97 -9.33 5.64
N SER A 96 -13.88 -8.37 5.74
CA SER A 96 -14.05 -7.33 4.73
C SER A 96 -13.82 -5.96 5.33
N TYR A 97 -13.22 -5.08 4.53
CA TYR A 97 -12.87 -3.72 4.91
C TYR A 97 -13.16 -2.79 3.74
N SER A 98 -13.76 -1.64 4.03
CA SER A 98 -13.92 -0.57 3.05
C SER A 98 -13.49 0.78 3.63
N LYS A 99 -12.99 1.67 2.77
CA LYS A 99 -12.61 3.02 3.15
C LYS A 99 -12.65 3.98 1.98
N SER A 100 -13.14 5.19 2.23
CA SER A 100 -13.18 6.29 1.25
C SER A 100 -12.03 7.26 1.46
N PHE A 101 -11.50 7.77 0.36
CA PHE A 101 -10.39 8.72 0.28
C PHE A 101 -10.80 9.90 -0.60
N ARG A 102 -10.52 11.11 -0.16
CA ARG A 102 -10.78 12.32 -0.95
C ARG A 102 -9.61 12.61 -1.85
N ILE A 103 -9.85 12.83 -3.14
CA ILE A 103 -8.82 13.21 -4.12
C ILE A 103 -8.34 14.63 -3.79
N THR A 104 -7.05 14.75 -3.49
CA THR A 104 -6.36 16.01 -3.20
C THR A 104 -5.49 16.48 -4.37
N LYS A 105 -5.08 15.56 -5.24
CA LYS A 105 -4.32 15.84 -6.46
C LYS A 105 -4.82 14.99 -7.61
N LEU A 106 -5.03 15.59 -8.77
CA LEU A 106 -5.34 14.91 -10.02
C LEU A 106 -4.61 15.62 -11.15
N ASP A 107 -3.62 14.93 -11.74
CA ASP A 107 -2.87 15.43 -12.89
C ASP A 107 -2.55 14.30 -13.88
N ALA A 108 -1.80 14.63 -14.94
CA ALA A 108 -1.45 13.69 -16.01
C ALA A 108 -0.61 12.50 -15.53
N GLN A 109 0.11 12.64 -14.41
CA GLN A 109 1.05 11.63 -13.91
C GLN A 109 0.47 10.85 -12.74
N SER A 110 -0.38 11.48 -11.94
CA SER A 110 -0.74 10.98 -10.62
C SER A 110 -2.14 11.37 -10.18
N VAL A 111 -2.75 10.48 -9.39
CA VAL A 111 -3.90 10.81 -8.54
C VAL A 111 -3.49 10.54 -7.09
N VAL A 112 -3.62 11.55 -6.24
CA VAL A 112 -3.37 11.42 -4.79
C VAL A 112 -4.69 11.62 -4.07
N ALA A 113 -5.00 10.69 -3.17
CA ALA A 113 -6.20 10.75 -2.35
C ALA A 113 -5.85 10.48 -0.89
N GLU A 114 -6.49 11.20 0.02
CA GLU A 114 -6.28 11.07 1.46
C GLU A 114 -7.58 10.66 2.15
N ALA A 115 -7.50 9.66 3.02
CA ALA A 115 -8.62 9.35 3.87
C ALA A 115 -8.80 10.43 4.93
N LEU A 116 -10.04 10.59 5.39
CA LEU A 116 -10.25 11.33 6.64
C LEU A 116 -9.38 10.71 7.74
N PRO A 117 -8.69 11.54 8.55
CA PRO A 117 -7.83 11.05 9.61
C PRO A 117 -8.63 10.14 10.54
N ASP A 118 -8.12 8.94 10.77
CA ASP A 118 -8.59 8.09 11.86
C ASP A 118 -7.96 8.58 13.17
N VAL A 119 -8.44 8.10 14.32
CA VAL A 119 -7.89 8.46 15.64
C VAL A 119 -6.39 8.17 15.72
N CYS A 120 -5.94 7.08 15.10
CA CYS A 120 -4.56 6.61 15.22
C CYS A 120 -3.72 6.75 13.95
N VAL A 121 -4.34 6.80 12.77
CA VAL A 121 -3.62 6.73 11.48
C VAL A 121 -4.12 7.72 10.46
N ARG A 122 -3.20 8.19 9.63
CA ARG A 122 -3.47 8.83 8.34
C ARG A 122 -3.10 7.87 7.23
N GLN A 123 -3.93 7.80 6.20
CA GLN A 123 -3.69 6.99 5.02
C GLN A 123 -3.76 7.84 3.75
N THR A 124 -2.77 7.64 2.88
CA THR A 124 -2.67 8.30 1.58
C THR A 124 -2.57 7.24 0.50
N LEU A 125 -3.41 7.35 -0.52
CA LEU A 125 -3.34 6.59 -1.77
C LEU A 125 -2.68 7.45 -2.83
N THR A 126 -1.75 6.86 -3.58
CA THR A 126 -1.12 7.47 -4.75
C THR A 126 -1.22 6.50 -5.90
N PHE A 127 -1.98 6.88 -6.92
CA PHE A 127 -1.98 6.21 -8.22
C PHE A 127 -0.90 6.87 -9.07
N ASP A 128 0.06 6.08 -9.52
CA ASP A 128 0.96 6.46 -10.59
C ASP A 128 0.35 6.00 -11.90
N ARG A 129 -0.07 6.97 -12.73
CA ARG A 129 -0.75 6.75 -14.01
C ARG A 129 0.23 6.26 -15.08
N ILE A 130 1.51 6.60 -14.96
CA ILE A 130 2.55 6.23 -15.92
C ILE A 130 3.02 4.81 -15.64
N ALA A 131 3.38 4.52 -14.39
CA ALA A 131 3.79 3.19 -13.96
C ALA A 131 2.61 2.21 -13.83
N LYS A 132 1.36 2.71 -13.87
CA LYS A 132 0.14 1.93 -13.64
C LYS A 132 0.22 1.15 -12.34
N ALA A 133 0.56 1.86 -11.26
CA ALA A 133 0.76 1.28 -9.95
C ALA A 133 0.02 2.11 -8.89
N VAL A 134 -0.28 1.49 -7.76
CA VAL A 134 -0.87 2.18 -6.61
C VAL A 134 0.01 1.97 -5.40
N THR A 135 0.28 3.04 -4.67
CA THR A 135 0.96 3.01 -3.39
C THR A 135 0.00 3.50 -2.31
N MET A 136 -0.11 2.73 -1.22
CA MET A 136 -0.77 3.18 -0.01
C MET A 136 0.28 3.39 1.08
N VAL A 137 0.29 4.56 1.69
CA VAL A 137 1.11 4.85 2.87
C VAL A 137 0.20 5.06 4.07
N ARG A 138 0.41 4.28 5.13
CA ARG A 138 -0.25 4.44 6.44
C ARG A 138 0.76 4.93 7.45
N THR A 139 0.50 6.09 8.04
CA THR A 139 1.36 6.71 9.05
C THR A 139 0.59 6.86 10.36
N LYS A 140 1.22 6.51 11.48
CA LYS A 140 0.68 6.75 12.82
C LYS A 140 0.70 8.25 13.12
N ILE A 141 -0.42 8.80 13.57
CA ILE A 141 -0.56 10.23 13.88
C ILE A 141 -0.83 10.53 15.35
N ASN A 142 -1.22 9.52 16.14
CA ASN A 142 -1.45 9.63 17.58
C ASN A 142 -0.63 8.55 18.33
N ARG A 143 -0.07 8.93 19.48
CA ARG A 143 0.78 8.10 20.34
C ARG A 143 0.15 7.77 21.69
N GLU A 144 -1.10 8.13 21.92
CA GLU A 144 -1.87 7.67 23.08
C GLU A 144 -1.93 6.14 23.14
N ASP A 145 -2.13 5.60 24.34
CA ASP A 145 -2.10 4.15 24.61
C ASP A 145 -3.10 3.36 23.75
N ALA A 146 -4.24 3.97 23.41
CA ALA A 146 -5.25 3.38 22.51
C ALA A 146 -4.70 3.09 21.10
N CYS A 147 -3.65 3.79 20.67
CA CYS A 147 -3.00 3.63 19.38
C CYS A 147 -1.71 2.81 19.43
N SER A 148 -1.41 2.17 20.57
CA SER A 148 -0.20 1.36 20.78
C SER A 148 -0.06 0.19 19.80
N ILE A 149 -1.17 -0.39 19.31
CA ILE A 149 -1.15 -1.50 18.34
C ILE A 149 -0.66 -1.08 16.95
N VAL A 150 -0.64 0.23 16.67
CA VAL A 150 -0.21 0.77 15.38
C VAL A 150 1.31 0.96 15.40
N GLN A 151 1.95 0.43 14.35
CA GLN A 151 3.39 0.55 14.12
C GLN A 151 3.81 2.02 14.02
N ASP A 152 4.90 2.40 14.68
CA ASP A 152 5.41 3.78 14.65
C ASP A 152 6.04 4.15 13.31
N ALA A 153 6.69 3.19 12.65
CA ALA A 153 7.22 3.39 11.30
C ALA A 153 6.07 3.40 10.27
N PRO A 154 6.12 4.25 9.24
CA PRO A 154 5.17 4.22 8.15
C PRO A 154 5.12 2.85 7.48
N VAL A 155 3.89 2.40 7.20
CA VAL A 155 3.64 1.17 6.45
C VAL A 155 3.33 1.54 5.01
N THR A 156 4.10 0.99 4.07
CA THR A 156 3.88 1.20 2.63
C THR A 156 3.46 -0.10 1.97
N LEU A 157 2.32 -0.05 1.28
CA LEU A 157 1.78 -1.15 0.47
C LEU A 157 1.73 -0.75 -1.01
N TYR A 158 1.83 -1.74 -1.89
CA TYR A 158 1.87 -1.55 -3.35
C TYR A 158 0.87 -2.48 -4.07
N LEU A 159 0.18 -1.96 -5.08
CA LEU A 159 -0.52 -2.72 -6.13
C LEU A 159 0.15 -2.44 -7.47
N GLY A 160 0.41 -3.48 -8.26
CA GLY A 160 1.21 -3.35 -9.48
C GLY A 160 2.69 -3.10 -9.18
N GLU A 161 3.53 -3.14 -10.20
CA GLU A 161 4.98 -2.90 -10.09
C GLU A 161 5.28 -1.42 -10.31
N PRO A 162 5.61 -0.64 -9.26
CA PRO A 162 6.13 0.70 -9.48
C PRO A 162 7.42 0.57 -10.30
N LEU A 163 7.52 1.35 -11.39
CA LEU A 163 8.71 1.38 -12.22
C LEU A 163 9.90 1.79 -11.34
N ARG A 164 10.94 0.93 -11.33
CA ARG A 164 12.20 1.17 -10.63
C ARG A 164 12.98 2.31 -11.26
#